data_AF-X1NYZ0-F1
#
_entry.id   AF-X1NYZ0-F1
#
_cell.length_a   1.000
_cell.length_b   1.000
_cell.length_c   1.000
_cell.angle_alpha   90.00
_cell.angle_beta   90.00
_cell.angle_gamma   90.00
#
_symmetry.space_group_name_H-M   'P 1'
#
loop_
_entity.id
_entity.type
_entity.pdbx_description
1 polymer ?
#
loop_
_entity_poly.entity_id
_entity_poly.type
_entity_poly.pdbx_seq_one_letter_code
_entity_poly.pdbx_strand_id
1 'polypeptide(L)'
;GLLEWLRRNPVIQIRLADRVNGSLDIVTEAIRLACFSHLLAIDTQGRLIPGAATLPKMLPKQLSENTQQIFKNIDRLGHWFALAGSTRTTFDMMGLEL
;
A
#
# COMPACT_ATOMS: atom_id res chain seq x y z
N GLY A 1 12.48 -10.39 4.52
CA GLY A 1 11.98 -9.00 4.48
C GLY A 1 11.88 -8.54 3.04
N LEU A 2 11.70 -7.23 2.82
CA LEU A 2 11.52 -6.63 1.48
C LEU A 2 12.59 -7.07 0.47
N LEU A 3 13.86 -6.89 0.83
CA LEU A 3 15.00 -7.19 -0.06
C LEU A 3 15.05 -8.65 -0.52
N GLU A 4 14.80 -9.59 0.39
CA GLU A 4 14.78 -11.01 0.05
C GLU A 4 13.61 -11.35 -0.88
N TRP A 5 12.46 -10.69 -0.70
CA TRP A 5 11.33 -10.86 -1.60
C TRP A 5 11.61 -10.26 -2.99
N LEU A 6 12.22 -9.08 -3.06
CA LEU A 6 12.64 -8.47 -4.32
C LEU A 6 13.68 -9.31 -5.07
N ARG A 7 14.67 -9.85 -4.35
CA ARG A 7 15.67 -10.77 -4.92
C ARG A 7 15.03 -12.00 -5.57
N ARG A 8 13.98 -12.55 -4.95
CA ARG A 8 13.23 -13.71 -5.48
C ARG A 8 12.26 -13.33 -6.60
N ASN A 9 11.88 -12.05 -6.71
CA ASN A 9 10.88 -11.58 -7.65
C ASN A 9 11.38 -10.34 -8.42
N PRO A 10 12.49 -10.45 -9.17
CA PRO A 10 13.11 -9.30 -9.85
C PRO A 10 12.19 -8.66 -10.90
N VAL A 11 11.24 -9.43 -11.44
CA VAL A 11 10.22 -8.97 -12.39
C VAL A 11 9.41 -7.77 -11.87
N ILE A 12 9.31 -7.62 -10.55
CA ILE A 12 8.55 -6.54 -9.92
C ILE A 12 9.20 -5.18 -10.15
N GLN A 13 10.52 -5.12 -10.35
CA GLN A 13 11.21 -3.86 -10.62
C GLN A 13 11.04 -3.40 -12.08
N ILE A 14 10.64 -4.29 -12.99
CA ILE A 14 10.42 -3.94 -14.39
C ILE A 14 9.30 -2.92 -14.49
N ARG A 15 9.64 -1.72 -14.98
CA ARG A 15 8.70 -0.61 -15.18
C ARG A 15 7.87 -0.31 -13.93
N LEU A 16 8.45 -0.49 -12.75
CA LEU A 16 7.73 -0.28 -11.49
C LEU A 16 7.24 1.17 -11.38
N ALA A 17 8.09 2.14 -11.71
CA ALA A 17 7.73 3.56 -11.73
C ALA A 17 6.51 3.82 -12.62
N ASP A 18 6.52 3.35 -13.88
CA ASP A 18 5.39 3.48 -14.80
C ASP A 18 4.09 2.92 -14.22
N ARG A 19 4.15 1.75 -13.58
CA ARG A 19 2.96 1.08 -13.02
C ARG A 19 2.44 1.79 -11.78
N VAL A 20 3.33 2.26 -10.90
CA VAL A 20 2.96 3.06 -9.72
C VAL A 20 2.33 4.37 -10.17
N ASN A 21 2.99 5.10 -11.08
CA ASN A 21 2.50 6.37 -11.59
C ASN A 21 1.20 6.21 -12.38
N GLY A 22 1.08 5.14 -13.18
CA GLY A 22 -0.16 4.82 -13.90
C GLY A 22 -1.34 4.45 -12.99
N SER A 23 -1.10 4.19 -11.69
CA SER A 23 -2.15 3.90 -10.72
C SER A 23 -2.63 5.13 -9.93
N LEU A 24 -1.99 6.29 -10.13
CA LEU A 24 -2.23 7.50 -9.32
C LEU A 24 -3.70 7.91 -9.26
N ASP A 25 -4.40 7.88 -10.40
CA ASP A 25 -5.80 8.30 -10.47
C ASP A 25 -6.69 7.37 -9.61
N ILE A 26 -6.50 6.06 -9.72
CA ILE A 26 -7.28 5.07 -8.98
C ILE A 26 -6.96 5.15 -7.48
N VAL A 27 -5.68 5.27 -7.12
CA VAL A 27 -5.24 5.36 -5.72
C VAL A 27 -5.74 6.65 -5.08
N THR A 28 -5.72 7.78 -5.81
CA THR A 28 -6.22 9.06 -5.33
C THR A 28 -7.71 8.99 -4.99
N GLU A 29 -8.52 8.46 -5.91
CA GLU A 29 -9.96 8.30 -5.66
C GLU A 29 -10.24 7.31 -4.52
N ALA A 30 -9.46 6.24 -4.40
CA ALA A 30 -9.58 5.30 -3.28
C ALA A 30 -9.27 5.96 -1.92
N ILE A 31 -8.22 6.81 -1.84
CA ILE A 31 -7.88 7.55 -0.62
C ILE A 31 -8.98 8.57 -0.28
N ARG A 32 -9.52 9.28 -1.29
CA ARG A 32 -10.63 10.22 -1.10
C ARG A 32 -11.87 9.52 -0.56
N LEU A 33 -12.24 8.38 -1.12
CA LEU A 33 -13.36 7.56 -0.65
C LEU A 33 -13.14 7.07 0.78
N ALA A 34 -11.92 6.64 1.12
CA ALA A 34 -11.58 6.21 2.47
C ALA A 34 -11.68 7.36 3.49
N CYS A 35 -11.28 8.58 3.10
CA CYS A 35 -11.45 9.77 3.93
C CYS A 35 -12.94 10.14 4.10
N PHE A 36 -13.70 10.13 3.01
CA PHE A 36 -15.15 10.37 3.03
C PHE A 36 -15.90 9.36 3.90
N SER A 37 -15.45 8.10 3.88
CA SER A 37 -16.03 7.01 4.67
C SER A 37 -15.48 6.95 6.10
N HIS A 38 -14.69 7.94 6.52
CA HIS A 38 -14.02 8.02 7.83
C HIS A 38 -13.13 6.82 8.18
N LEU A 39 -12.67 6.04 7.20
CA LEU A 39 -11.70 4.96 7.39
C LEU A 39 -10.28 5.50 7.54
N LEU A 40 -10.00 6.60 6.86
CA LEU A 40 -8.78 7.39 6.97
C LEU A 40 -9.15 8.83 7.35
N ALA A 41 -8.21 9.54 7.94
CA ALA A 41 -8.27 10.98 8.15
C ALA A 41 -6.92 11.62 7.81
N ILE A 42 -6.94 12.92 7.54
CA ILE A 42 -5.73 13.72 7.37
C ILE A 42 -5.56 14.54 8.64
N ASP A 43 -4.41 14.39 9.30
CA ASP A 43 -4.11 15.16 10.51
C ASP A 43 -3.73 16.62 10.19
N THR A 44 -3.52 17.43 11.23
CA THR A 44 -3.15 18.85 11.06
C THR A 44 -1.79 19.07 10.38
N GLN A 45 -0.98 18.02 10.23
CA GLN A 45 0.31 18.03 9.53
C GLN A 45 0.21 17.48 8.11
N GLY A 46 -1.00 17.19 7.62
CA GLY A 46 -1.21 16.63 6.29
C GLY A 46 -0.90 15.14 6.17
N ARG A 47 -0.77 14.41 7.28
CA ARG A 47 -0.46 12.98 7.28
C ARG A 47 -1.73 12.15 7.30
N LEU A 48 -1.73 11.05 6.55
CA LEU A 48 -2.80 10.05 6.63
C LEU A 48 -2.70 9.27 7.94
N ILE A 49 -3.80 9.24 8.68
CA ILE A 49 -3.97 8.50 9.93
C ILE A 49 -5.24 7.64 9.85
N PRO A 50 -5.37 6.59 10.69
CA PRO A 50 -6.63 5.88 10.84
C PRO A 50 -7.76 6.82 11.23
N GLY A 51 -8.93 6.66 10.61
CA GLY A 51 -10.13 7.43 10.92
C GLY A 51 -10.97 6.83 12.04
N ALA A 52 -12.16 7.39 12.27
CA ALA A 52 -13.08 6.96 13.32
C ALA A 52 -13.83 5.65 12.97
N ALA A 53 -13.94 5.31 11.69
CA ALA A 53 -14.57 4.09 11.22
C ALA A 53 -13.53 2.98 11.00
N THR A 54 -13.98 1.73 11.11
CA THR A 54 -13.17 0.55 10.84
C THR A 54 -13.82 -0.31 9.76
N LEU A 55 -13.01 -0.95 8.92
CA LEU A 55 -13.52 -1.94 7.97
C LEU A 55 -14.18 -3.11 8.71
N PRO A 56 -15.38 -3.58 8.28
CA PRO A 56 -15.99 -4.76 8.84
C PRO A 56 -15.08 -5.98 8.68
N LYS A 57 -14.83 -6.72 9.77
CA LYS A 57 -13.97 -7.92 9.76
C LYS A 57 -14.42 -9.02 8.79
N MET A 58 -15.70 -9.02 8.40
CA MET A 58 -16.26 -9.99 7.46
C MET A 58 -16.03 -9.60 5.99
N LEU A 59 -15.69 -8.35 5.70
CA LEU A 59 -15.58 -7.84 4.34
C LEU A 59 -14.55 -8.63 3.51
N PRO A 60 -13.34 -8.94 4.02
CA PRO A 60 -12.41 -9.78 3.28
C PRO A 60 -12.93 -11.20 3.02
N LYS A 61 -13.69 -11.79 3.96
CA LYS A 61 -14.22 -13.16 3.83
C LYS A 61 -15.27 -13.30 2.73
N GLN A 62 -15.88 -12.20 2.32
CA GLN A 62 -16.87 -12.15 1.25
C GLN A 62 -16.22 -11.96 -0.14
N LEU A 63 -14.91 -11.70 -0.20
CA LEU A 63 -14.17 -11.53 -1.45
C LEU A 63 -13.73 -12.90 -2.00
N SER A 64 -13.42 -12.95 -3.29
CA SER A 64 -12.82 -14.14 -3.90
C SER A 64 -11.50 -14.50 -3.22
N GLU A 65 -11.12 -15.77 -3.28
CA GLU A 65 -9.88 -16.28 -2.66
C GLU A 65 -8.64 -15.52 -3.16
N ASN A 66 -8.59 -15.22 -4.46
CA ASN A 66 -7.52 -14.41 -5.04
C ASN A 66 -7.42 -13.02 -4.39
N THR A 67 -8.56 -12.33 -4.23
CA THR A 67 -8.59 -11.01 -3.61
C THR A 67 -8.20 -11.08 -2.13
N GLN A 68 -8.64 -12.12 -1.40
CA GLN A 68 -8.19 -12.34 -0.03
C GLN A 68 -6.67 -12.49 0.09
N GLN A 69 -6.06 -13.21 -0.86
CA GLN A 69 -4.60 -13.35 -0.91
C GLN A 69 -3.89 -12.03 -1.20
N ILE A 70 -4.47 -11.18 -2.06
CA ILE A 70 -3.97 -9.82 -2.31
C ILE A 70 -3.95 -9.01 -1.02
N PHE A 71 -5.03 -9.02 -0.22
CA PHE A 71 -5.06 -8.31 1.07
C PHE A 71 -3.98 -8.78 2.04
N LYS A 72 -3.74 -10.10 2.15
CA LYS A 72 -2.65 -10.66 2.98
C LYS A 72 -1.27 -10.20 2.49
N ASN A 73 -1.09 -10.13 1.17
CA ASN A 73 0.18 -9.68 0.60
C ASN A 73 0.42 -8.18 0.85
N ILE A 74 -0.62 -7.34 0.75
CA ILE A 74 -0.55 -5.91 1.04
C ILE A 74 -0.18 -5.66 2.50
N ASP A 75 -0.80 -6.37 3.44
CA ASP A 75 -0.48 -6.25 4.87
C ASP A 75 1.01 -6.56 5.14
N ARG A 76 1.52 -7.66 4.56
CA ARG A 76 2.93 -8.04 4.67
C ARG A 76 3.87 -7.00 4.05
N LEU A 77 3.50 -6.44 2.91
CA LEU A 77 4.27 -5.39 2.24
C LEU A 77 4.30 -4.11 3.09
N GLY A 78 3.18 -3.73 3.71
CA GLY A 78 3.09 -2.59 4.62
C GLY A 78 4.02 -2.74 5.83
N HIS A 79 4.07 -3.92 6.44
CA HIS A 79 5.03 -4.20 7.52
C HIS A 79 6.49 -4.06 7.05
N TRP A 80 6.80 -4.51 5.83
CA TRP A 80 8.14 -4.35 5.28
C TRP A 80 8.51 -2.89 5.01
N PHE A 81 7.58 -2.07 4.53
CA PHE A 81 7.80 -0.64 4.35
C PHE A 81 7.98 0.08 5.69
N ALA A 82 7.18 -0.26 6.71
CA ALA A 82 7.34 0.29 8.05
C ALA A 82 8.73 -0.03 8.64
N LEU A 83 9.24 -1.25 8.42
CA LEU A 83 10.55 -1.68 8.89
C LEU A 83 11.73 -1.08 8.10
N ALA A 84 11.51 -0.53 6.90
CA ALA A 84 12.55 0.14 6.12
C ALA A 84 12.97 1.50 6.73
N GLY A 85 12.18 2.05 7.66
CA GLY A 85 12.53 3.21 8.48
C GLY A 85 12.41 4.58 7.78
N SER A 86 12.33 4.63 6.44
CA SER A 86 12.01 5.86 5.72
C SER A 86 11.39 5.58 4.35
N THR A 87 10.68 6.57 3.80
CA THR A 87 10.18 6.54 2.43
C THR A 87 11.33 6.42 1.43
N ARG A 88 12.42 7.17 1.62
CA ARG A 88 13.62 7.10 0.77
C ARG A 88 14.20 5.69 0.73
N THR A 89 14.42 5.07 1.89
CA THR A 89 14.93 3.69 1.97
C THR A 89 14.02 2.72 1.22
N THR A 90 12.70 2.88 1.35
CA THR A 90 11.73 2.04 0.64
C THR A 90 11.87 2.22 -0.88
N PHE A 91 11.92 3.46 -1.36
CA PHE A 91 12.05 3.78 -2.78
C PHE A 91 13.36 3.23 -3.35
N ASP A 92 14.48 3.48 -2.66
CA ASP A 92 15.80 2.98 -3.05
C ASP A 92 15.82 1.45 -3.15
N MET A 93 15.26 0.75 -2.15
CA MET A 93 15.14 -0.72 -2.19
C MET A 93 14.28 -1.20 -3.35
N MET A 94 13.22 -0.48 -3.69
CA MET A 94 12.32 -0.80 -4.80
C MET A 94 12.89 -0.41 -6.17
N GLY A 95 14.05 0.27 -6.23
CA GLY A 95 14.65 0.77 -7.46
C GLY A 95 13.90 1.95 -8.05
N LEU A 96 13.33 2.81 -7.19
CA LEU A 96 12.59 4.01 -7.56
C LEU A 96 13.35 5.26 -7.11
N GLU A 97 13.25 6.32 -7.89
CA GLU A 97 13.73 7.65 -7.54
C GLU A 97 12.55 8.49 -7.01
N LEU A 98 12.83 9.36 -6.03
CA LEU A 98 11.86 10.28 -5.42
C LEU A 98 11.72 11.58 -6.20
#